data_AF-A0A6G6K3R0-F1
#
_entry.id   AF-A0A6G6K3R0-F1
#
_cell.length_a   1.000
_cell.length_b   1.000
_cell.length_c   1.000
_cell.angle_alpha   90.00
_cell.angle_beta   90.00
_cell.angle_gamma   90.00
#
_symmetry.space_group_name_H-M   'P 1'
#
loop_
_entity.id
_entity.type
_entity.pdbx_description
1 polymer ?
#
loop_
_entity_poly.entity_id
_entity_poly.type
_entity_poly.pdbx_seq_one_letter_code
_entity_poly.pdbx_strand_id
1 'polypeptide(L)'
;MDTKENPEDDHLPEFVKRRQAEWEAERRARLERVNDEVMRATVAGIREAGPEVRRGRMDFMAERGRMYFHTRDSEEEKAREPWSVLMDYWDKYQTPAPELETLCLERPWSLGEYLAPRLGLLLWPRLHPRGKAHYLAGASWLFRMGTPDKWLPEYSDPEVAWDEESLAAFVCNAIYFNKNDLFLRTVSGQDLRAMTIPRNRGGGTSAWLEKYIPNHERPLADVFFECAVRSRNPAVARYCLEHGADPNIPVINLASDYHEWFSALSYSLSPFSDSSTHCLPEKDENGERKEREDMAAIILEHGPDVQGHPLEGLNKPLHTAWVWRDRSWVDALLRRGAKFEGGYFAREPLTEEMKREVLPQRWAWGFDINVRKKEHLQELWEAAGSLLPLAPWHHVPWYLSSHAHGGSFSNFLGLVLVWDDSAMLQKYFAKGLPMTLTLPDVVMACKGKAEHALPYLLGRLGVDPHATTARLRNLVRALVPE
;
A
#
# COMPACT_ATOMS: atom_id res chain seq x y z
N MET A 1 -26.63 5.07 -50.39
CA MET A 1 -27.94 4.41 -50.56
C MET A 1 -28.93 5.25 -49.78
N ASP A 2 -29.51 6.24 -50.46
CA ASP A 2 -30.52 7.13 -49.90
C ASP A 2 -31.85 6.39 -49.78
N THR A 3 -32.35 6.26 -48.56
CA THR A 3 -33.72 5.79 -48.30
C THR A 3 -34.69 6.86 -48.75
N LYS A 4 -35.40 6.58 -49.85
CA LYS A 4 -36.53 7.38 -50.34
C LYS A 4 -37.56 7.56 -49.22
N GLU A 5 -37.82 8.80 -48.86
CA GLU A 5 -38.95 9.21 -48.04
C GLU A 5 -40.25 8.73 -48.72
N ASN A 6 -41.03 7.92 -48.01
CA ASN A 6 -42.33 7.45 -48.47
C ASN A 6 -43.36 8.58 -48.23
N PRO A 7 -44.02 9.15 -49.25
CA PRO A 7 -44.88 10.33 -49.08
C PRO A 7 -46.32 10.06 -48.61
N GLU A 8 -46.64 8.87 -48.07
CA GLU A 8 -48.05 8.48 -47.80
C GLU A 8 -48.45 8.36 -46.32
N ASP A 9 -47.59 8.69 -45.35
CA ASP A 9 -47.92 8.51 -43.92
C ASP A 9 -48.68 9.68 -43.25
N ASP A 10 -49.03 10.75 -43.98
CA ASP A 10 -49.43 12.02 -43.32
C ASP A 10 -50.94 12.28 -43.13
N HIS A 11 -51.81 11.33 -43.49
CA HIS A 11 -53.26 11.49 -43.40
C HIS A 11 -53.96 10.43 -42.54
N LEU A 12 -53.39 10.06 -41.39
CA LEU A 12 -54.21 9.48 -40.33
C LEU A 12 -55.36 10.45 -40.01
N PRO A 13 -56.63 9.99 -40.02
CA PRO A 13 -57.76 10.82 -39.63
C PRO A 13 -57.52 11.48 -38.26
N GLU A 14 -57.98 12.72 -38.07
CA GLU A 14 -57.71 13.51 -36.86
C GLU A 14 -58.08 12.77 -35.57
N PHE A 15 -59.14 11.95 -35.59
CA PHE A 15 -59.53 11.11 -34.46
C PHE A 15 -58.51 10.00 -34.14
N VAL A 16 -57.78 9.48 -35.13
CA VAL A 16 -56.70 8.49 -34.93
C VAL A 16 -55.46 9.16 -34.37
N LYS A 17 -55.08 10.34 -34.90
CA LYS A 17 -53.96 11.14 -34.34
C LYS A 17 -54.23 11.51 -32.88
N ARG A 18 -55.47 11.93 -32.56
CA ARG A 18 -55.90 12.23 -31.19
C ARG A 18 -55.84 11.00 -30.28
N ARG A 19 -56.38 9.86 -30.73
CA ARG A 19 -56.38 8.61 -29.95
C ARG A 19 -54.97 8.05 -29.74
N GLN A 20 -54.08 8.20 -30.72
CA GLN A 20 -52.67 7.84 -30.59
C GLN A 20 -51.95 8.73 -29.58
N ALA A 21 -52.18 10.05 -29.63
CA ALA A 21 -51.63 10.97 -28.64
C ALA A 21 -52.15 10.68 -27.22
N GLU A 22 -53.44 10.36 -27.07
CA GLU A 22 -54.04 9.95 -25.79
C GLU A 22 -53.41 8.65 -25.27
N TRP A 23 -53.18 7.66 -26.14
CA TRP A 23 -52.54 6.41 -25.77
C TRP A 23 -51.06 6.57 -25.42
N GLU A 24 -50.32 7.40 -26.16
CA GLU A 24 -48.93 7.74 -25.85
C GLU A 24 -48.82 8.49 -24.52
N ALA A 25 -49.76 9.39 -24.24
CA ALA A 25 -49.85 10.09 -22.95
C ALA A 25 -50.15 9.11 -21.81
N GLU A 26 -51.11 8.19 -21.96
CA GLU A 26 -51.42 7.17 -20.96
C GLU A 26 -50.22 6.22 -20.73
N ARG A 27 -49.56 5.80 -21.81
CA ARG A 27 -48.35 4.97 -21.74
C ARG A 27 -47.22 5.69 -21.01
N ARG A 28 -47.01 6.99 -21.29
CA ARG A 28 -46.02 7.83 -20.60
C ARG A 28 -46.34 7.95 -19.11
N ALA A 29 -47.58 8.28 -18.75
CA ALA A 29 -48.02 8.38 -17.36
C ALA A 29 -47.89 7.05 -16.61
N ARG A 30 -48.17 5.91 -17.27
CA ARG A 30 -47.96 4.58 -16.69
C ARG A 30 -46.48 4.30 -16.45
N LEU A 31 -45.61 4.63 -17.40
CA LEU A 31 -44.16 4.46 -17.26
C LEU A 31 -43.61 5.35 -16.15
N GLU A 32 -44.07 6.59 -16.03
CA GLU A 32 -43.69 7.50 -14.93
C GLU A 32 -44.05 6.89 -13.57
N ARG A 33 -45.30 6.43 -13.38
CA ARG A 33 -45.71 5.75 -12.13
C ARG A 33 -44.85 4.55 -11.76
N VAL A 34 -44.54 3.69 -12.75
CA VAL A 34 -43.68 2.52 -12.51
C VAL A 34 -42.28 2.96 -12.11
N ASN A 35 -41.72 3.99 -12.74
CA ASN A 35 -40.40 4.51 -12.38
C ASN A 35 -40.39 5.13 -10.97
N ASP A 36 -41.46 5.83 -10.58
CA ASP A 36 -41.59 6.39 -9.22
C ASP A 36 -41.75 5.31 -8.15
N GLU A 37 -42.48 4.23 -8.44
CA GLU A 37 -42.59 3.07 -7.54
C GLU A 37 -41.26 2.34 -7.38
N VAL A 38 -40.55 2.11 -8.49
CA VAL A 38 -39.20 1.52 -8.47
C VAL A 38 -38.26 2.40 -7.65
N MET A 39 -38.23 3.71 -7.91
CA MET A 39 -37.40 4.67 -7.16
C MET A 39 -37.70 4.62 -5.66
N ARG A 40 -38.98 4.65 -5.24
CA ARG A 40 -39.35 4.56 -3.82
C ARG A 40 -38.95 3.24 -3.18
N ALA A 41 -39.14 2.12 -3.88
CA ALA A 41 -38.70 0.81 -3.42
C ALA A 41 -37.17 0.75 -3.27
N THR A 42 -36.44 1.33 -4.21
CA THR A 42 -34.98 1.44 -4.17
C THR A 42 -34.51 2.28 -2.98
N VAL A 43 -35.12 3.45 -2.75
CA VAL A 43 -34.81 4.31 -1.58
C VAL A 43 -35.09 3.57 -0.27
N ALA A 44 -36.22 2.86 -0.18
CA ALA A 44 -36.55 2.05 1.00
C ALA A 44 -35.51 0.94 1.23
N GLY A 45 -35.13 0.20 0.18
CA GLY A 45 -34.10 -0.84 0.26
C GLY A 45 -32.74 -0.31 0.74
N ILE A 46 -32.32 0.88 0.28
CA ILE A 46 -31.08 1.51 0.75
C ILE A 46 -31.17 1.87 2.24
N ARG A 47 -32.32 2.35 2.72
CA ARG A 47 -32.51 2.65 4.15
C ARG A 47 -32.53 1.40 5.02
N GLU A 48 -33.18 0.34 4.54
CA GLU A 48 -33.25 -0.96 5.22
C GLU A 48 -31.88 -1.64 5.32
N ALA A 49 -30.97 -1.38 4.36
CA ALA A 49 -29.59 -1.89 4.39
C ALA A 49 -28.75 -1.37 5.57
N GLY A 50 -29.25 -0.39 6.34
CA GLY A 50 -28.62 0.08 7.57
C GLY A 50 -27.87 1.40 7.41
N PRO A 51 -26.89 1.70 8.29
CA PRO A 51 -26.17 2.97 8.26
C PRO A 51 -25.32 3.10 7.00
N GLU A 52 -24.91 4.34 6.71
CA GLU A 52 -24.12 4.66 5.54
C GLU A 52 -22.75 4.01 5.67
N VAL A 53 -22.38 3.19 4.70
CA VAL A 53 -21.05 2.58 4.66
C VAL A 53 -20.09 3.61 4.08
N ARG A 54 -19.33 4.27 4.95
CA ARG A 54 -18.35 5.29 4.54
C ARG A 54 -17.06 4.61 4.11
N ARG A 55 -16.82 4.58 2.81
CA ARG A 55 -15.60 4.01 2.21
C ARG A 55 -14.77 5.11 1.59
N GLY A 56 -13.49 5.13 1.91
CA GLY A 56 -12.54 6.06 1.31
C GLY A 56 -11.18 5.39 1.21
N ARG A 57 -10.30 5.87 0.32
CA ARG A 57 -8.92 5.37 0.25
C ARG A 57 -8.05 5.75 1.46
N MET A 58 -8.64 5.99 2.62
CA MET A 58 -7.94 5.72 3.88
C MET A 58 -7.51 4.24 3.96
N ASP A 59 -8.17 3.38 3.16
CA ASP A 59 -7.93 1.95 2.99
C ASP A 59 -6.59 1.56 2.35
N PHE A 60 -5.62 2.46 2.13
CA PHE A 60 -4.22 2.03 2.08
C PHE A 60 -3.86 1.26 3.36
N MET A 61 -4.48 1.61 4.50
CA MET A 61 -4.37 0.85 5.75
C MET A 61 -5.15 -0.48 5.75
N ALA A 62 -6.07 -0.67 4.80
CA ALA A 62 -6.92 -1.84 4.64
C ALA A 62 -6.75 -2.46 3.24
N GLU A 63 -5.50 -2.64 2.78
CA GLU A 63 -5.11 -3.32 1.53
C GLU A 63 -5.62 -4.78 1.38
N ARG A 64 -6.59 -5.21 2.17
CA ARG A 64 -7.51 -6.30 1.80
C ARG A 64 -8.04 -6.15 0.37
N GLY A 65 -8.33 -4.92 -0.07
CA GLY A 65 -8.86 -4.67 -1.41
C GLY A 65 -7.95 -5.08 -2.57
N ARG A 66 -6.61 -5.12 -2.38
CA ARG A 66 -5.69 -5.58 -3.44
C ARG A 66 -5.59 -7.10 -3.53
N MET A 67 -5.66 -7.81 -2.39
CA MET A 67 -5.68 -9.28 -2.41
C MET A 67 -6.97 -9.84 -3.02
N TYR A 68 -8.04 -9.04 -3.01
CA TYR A 68 -9.38 -9.43 -3.40
C TYR A 68 -9.92 -8.70 -4.62
N PHE A 69 -9.06 -8.21 -5.53
CA PHE A 69 -9.53 -7.81 -6.87
C PHE A 69 -10.25 -8.95 -7.62
N HIS A 70 -10.12 -10.20 -7.18
CA HIS A 70 -10.88 -11.36 -7.65
C HIS A 70 -12.10 -11.74 -6.81
N THR A 71 -12.28 -11.16 -5.61
CA THR A 71 -13.55 -11.20 -4.87
C THR A 71 -13.97 -9.76 -4.60
N ARG A 72 -14.29 -9.05 -5.68
CA ARG A 72 -15.21 -7.92 -5.59
C ARG A 72 -16.45 -8.47 -4.89
N ASP A 73 -16.62 -8.13 -3.62
CA ASP A 73 -17.60 -8.78 -2.75
C ASP A 73 -18.97 -8.71 -3.42
N SER A 74 -19.67 -9.85 -3.49
CA SER A 74 -21.07 -9.89 -3.94
C SER A 74 -21.99 -8.92 -3.16
N GLU A 75 -21.55 -8.42 -2.00
CA GLU A 75 -22.22 -7.37 -1.23
C GLU A 75 -22.01 -5.95 -1.83
N GLU A 76 -20.89 -5.68 -2.49
CA GLU A 76 -20.67 -4.41 -3.21
C GLU A 76 -21.57 -4.30 -4.45
N GLU A 77 -21.70 -5.38 -5.21
CA GLU A 77 -22.61 -5.39 -6.37
C GLU A 77 -24.06 -5.18 -5.91
N LYS A 78 -24.46 -5.81 -4.80
CA LYS A 78 -25.80 -5.61 -4.19
C LYS A 78 -26.02 -4.19 -3.70
N ALA A 79 -25.00 -3.51 -3.17
CA ALA A 79 -25.12 -2.12 -2.73
C ALA A 79 -25.14 -1.13 -3.90
N ARG A 80 -24.44 -1.42 -5.01
CA ARG A 80 -24.32 -0.55 -6.19
C ARG A 80 -25.57 -0.54 -7.07
N GLU A 81 -26.22 -1.68 -7.23
CA GLU A 81 -27.38 -1.82 -8.10
C GLU A 81 -28.52 -0.82 -7.73
N PRO A 82 -28.92 -0.66 -6.46
CA PRO A 82 -29.86 0.38 -6.05
C PRO A 82 -29.44 1.79 -6.46
N TRP A 83 -28.18 2.17 -6.28
CA TRP A 83 -27.72 3.52 -6.63
C TRP A 83 -27.71 3.75 -8.15
N SER A 84 -27.41 2.74 -8.97
CA SER A 84 -27.51 2.87 -10.44
C SER A 84 -28.94 3.13 -10.92
N VAL A 85 -29.94 2.52 -10.28
CA VAL A 85 -31.36 2.76 -10.61
C VAL A 85 -31.75 4.21 -10.32
N LEU A 86 -31.28 4.76 -9.19
CA LEU A 86 -31.50 6.17 -8.85
C LEU A 86 -30.79 7.12 -9.82
N MET A 87 -29.63 6.73 -10.34
CA MET A 87 -28.91 7.48 -11.38
C MET A 87 -29.67 7.51 -12.70
N ASP A 88 -30.15 6.37 -13.18
CA ASP A 88 -30.92 6.30 -14.43
C ASP A 88 -32.21 7.12 -14.32
N TYR A 89 -32.86 7.11 -13.14
CA TYR A 89 -34.00 7.97 -12.85
C TYR A 89 -33.62 9.45 -12.95
N TRP A 90 -32.53 9.86 -12.28
CA TRP A 90 -32.04 11.24 -12.33
C TRP A 90 -31.70 11.69 -13.76
N ASP A 91 -30.93 10.90 -14.50
CA ASP A 91 -30.49 11.24 -15.85
C ASP A 91 -31.69 11.40 -16.81
N LYS A 92 -32.76 10.63 -16.59
CA LYS A 92 -33.98 10.68 -17.39
C LYS A 92 -34.86 11.89 -17.08
N TYR A 93 -35.05 12.25 -15.80
CA TYR A 93 -36.04 13.24 -15.40
C TYR A 93 -35.45 14.61 -15.03
N GLN A 94 -34.16 14.69 -14.71
CA GLN A 94 -33.45 15.92 -14.32
C GLN A 94 -34.14 16.73 -13.20
N THR A 95 -35.03 16.08 -12.44
CA THR A 95 -35.77 16.65 -11.32
C THR A 95 -35.72 15.62 -10.19
N PRO A 96 -35.12 15.93 -9.03
CA PRO A 96 -34.99 14.94 -7.99
C PRO A 96 -36.36 14.74 -7.33
N ALA A 97 -36.81 13.49 -7.25
CA ALA A 97 -37.97 13.16 -6.45
C ALA A 97 -37.69 13.50 -4.97
N PRO A 98 -38.69 13.96 -4.18
CA PRO A 98 -38.49 14.35 -2.78
C PRO A 98 -37.84 13.25 -1.93
N GLU A 99 -38.16 11.99 -2.19
CA GLU A 99 -37.60 10.83 -1.49
C GLU A 99 -36.11 10.62 -1.81
N LEU A 100 -35.73 10.77 -3.09
CA LEU A 100 -34.34 10.69 -3.54
C LEU A 100 -33.53 11.84 -2.93
N GLU A 101 -34.07 13.05 -2.97
CA GLU A 101 -33.43 14.21 -2.36
C GLU A 101 -33.22 14.02 -0.86
N THR A 102 -34.24 13.56 -0.14
CA THR A 102 -34.15 13.29 1.30
C THR A 102 -33.07 12.25 1.58
N LEU A 103 -33.03 11.16 0.79
CA LEU A 103 -31.99 10.13 0.91
C LEU A 103 -30.59 10.71 0.68
N CYS A 104 -30.42 11.56 -0.33
CA CYS A 104 -29.14 12.19 -0.65
C CYS A 104 -28.64 13.12 0.47
N LEU A 105 -29.56 13.83 1.13
CA LEU A 105 -29.24 14.69 2.29
C LEU A 105 -28.92 13.86 3.55
N GLU A 106 -29.52 12.67 3.69
CA GLU A 106 -29.23 11.70 4.76
C GLU A 106 -27.92 10.92 4.53
N ARG A 107 -27.54 10.73 3.27
CA ARG A 107 -26.42 9.88 2.81
C ARG A 107 -25.44 10.64 1.91
N PRO A 108 -24.85 11.74 2.39
CA PRO A 108 -24.01 12.61 1.57
C PRO A 108 -22.75 11.90 1.05
N TRP A 109 -22.18 10.95 1.80
CA TRP A 109 -20.99 10.21 1.34
C TRP A 109 -21.30 9.35 0.13
N SER A 110 -22.39 8.60 0.19
CA SER A 110 -22.87 7.71 -0.87
C SER A 110 -23.30 8.52 -2.10
N LEU A 111 -23.89 9.70 -1.88
CA LEU A 111 -24.17 10.66 -2.94
C LEU A 111 -22.87 11.02 -3.70
N GLY A 112 -21.78 11.29 -2.99
CA GLY A 112 -20.48 11.58 -3.59
C GLY A 112 -19.85 10.39 -4.32
N GLU A 113 -19.96 9.18 -3.74
CA GLU A 113 -19.33 7.98 -4.27
C GLU A 113 -20.05 7.39 -5.49
N TYR A 114 -21.39 7.36 -5.48
CA TYR A 114 -22.19 6.57 -6.43
C TYR A 114 -23.07 7.42 -7.36
N LEU A 115 -23.68 8.51 -6.87
CA LEU A 115 -24.79 9.19 -7.55
C LEU A 115 -24.37 10.35 -8.47
N ALA A 116 -23.16 10.27 -8.98
CA ALA A 116 -22.57 11.21 -9.93
C ALA A 116 -22.45 12.68 -9.43
N PRO A 117 -21.39 13.37 -9.88
CA PRO A 117 -21.17 14.79 -9.59
C PRO A 117 -22.36 15.72 -9.79
N ARG A 118 -23.18 15.48 -10.82
CA ARG A 118 -24.25 16.41 -11.24
C ARG A 118 -25.36 16.56 -10.20
N LEU A 119 -25.82 15.46 -9.63
CA LEU A 119 -26.84 15.51 -8.58
C LEU A 119 -26.27 16.12 -7.30
N GLY A 120 -25.02 15.79 -6.96
CA GLY A 120 -24.31 16.41 -5.86
C GLY A 120 -24.18 17.93 -5.99
N LEU A 121 -23.85 18.45 -7.19
CA LEU A 121 -23.80 19.88 -7.47
C LEU A 121 -25.17 20.56 -7.31
N LEU A 122 -26.25 19.91 -7.77
CA LEU A 122 -27.61 20.42 -7.59
C LEU A 122 -27.99 20.53 -6.11
N LEU A 123 -27.65 19.50 -5.32
CA LEU A 123 -27.99 19.41 -3.90
C LEU A 123 -27.00 20.15 -3.00
N TRP A 124 -25.85 20.58 -3.52
CA TRP A 124 -24.78 21.23 -2.77
C TRP A 124 -25.24 22.40 -1.90
N PRO A 125 -26.08 23.35 -2.38
CA PRO A 125 -26.57 24.45 -1.55
C PRO A 125 -27.45 24.00 -0.38
N ARG A 126 -28.01 22.79 -0.46
CA ARG A 126 -28.92 22.20 0.54
C ARG A 126 -28.21 21.31 1.54
N LEU A 127 -26.97 20.89 1.25
CA LEU A 127 -26.15 20.12 2.18
C LEU A 127 -25.72 21.00 3.35
N HIS A 128 -25.95 20.51 4.56
CA HIS A 128 -25.35 21.08 5.77
C HIS A 128 -23.81 20.98 5.71
N PRO A 129 -23.05 21.84 6.44
CA PRO A 129 -21.59 21.91 6.33
C PRO A 129 -20.85 20.58 6.50
N ARG A 130 -21.32 19.71 7.41
CA ARG A 130 -20.74 18.37 7.61
C ARG A 130 -21.11 17.41 6.48
N GLY A 131 -22.33 17.50 5.94
CA GLY A 131 -22.75 16.74 4.77
C GLY A 131 -21.95 17.12 3.52
N LYS A 132 -21.56 18.38 3.37
CA LYS A 132 -20.62 18.81 2.33
C LYS A 132 -19.27 18.11 2.46
N ALA A 133 -18.72 17.98 3.67
CA ALA A 133 -17.48 17.25 3.92
C ALA A 133 -17.58 15.76 3.57
N HIS A 134 -18.67 15.09 3.96
CA HIS A 134 -18.93 13.69 3.60
C HIS A 134 -19.11 13.50 2.10
N TYR A 135 -19.84 14.40 1.43
CA TYR A 135 -19.98 14.38 -0.03
C TYR A 135 -18.63 14.51 -0.74
N LEU A 136 -17.81 15.48 -0.34
CA LEU A 136 -16.47 15.66 -0.91
C LEU A 136 -15.62 14.40 -0.69
N ALA A 137 -15.65 13.82 0.51
CA ALA A 137 -14.94 12.58 0.82
C ALA A 137 -15.35 11.42 -0.10
N GLY A 138 -16.64 11.19 -0.32
CA GLY A 138 -17.13 10.19 -1.28
C GLY A 138 -16.74 10.50 -2.73
N ALA A 139 -16.89 11.77 -3.15
CA ALA A 139 -16.61 12.22 -4.51
C ALA A 139 -15.11 12.28 -4.83
N SER A 140 -14.23 12.35 -3.83
CA SER A 140 -12.77 12.43 -4.04
C SER A 140 -12.17 11.21 -4.75
N TRP A 141 -12.88 10.07 -4.78
CA TRP A 141 -12.46 8.92 -5.60
C TRP A 141 -12.42 9.24 -7.10
N LEU A 142 -13.20 10.23 -7.55
CA LEU A 142 -13.28 10.65 -8.94
C LEU A 142 -12.01 11.37 -9.42
N PHE A 143 -11.07 11.71 -8.53
CA PHE A 143 -9.75 12.24 -8.91
C PHE A 143 -9.00 11.34 -9.90
N ARG A 144 -9.27 10.02 -9.89
CA ARG A 144 -8.73 9.07 -10.87
C ARG A 144 -9.11 9.38 -12.33
N MET A 145 -10.17 10.16 -12.55
CA MET A 145 -10.72 10.44 -13.90
C MET A 145 -10.14 11.73 -14.51
N GLY A 146 -9.11 12.33 -13.89
CA GLY A 146 -8.27 13.36 -14.51
C GLY A 146 -8.91 14.74 -14.70
N THR A 147 -10.15 14.96 -14.28
CA THR A 147 -10.85 16.26 -14.41
C THR A 147 -11.62 16.67 -13.14
N PRO A 148 -10.95 16.78 -11.96
CA PRO A 148 -11.63 17.09 -10.68
C PRO A 148 -12.54 18.32 -10.76
N ASP A 149 -12.07 19.37 -11.46
CA ASP A 149 -12.71 20.69 -11.56
C ASP A 149 -14.08 20.64 -12.26
N LYS A 150 -14.37 19.57 -13.00
CA LYS A 150 -15.68 19.37 -13.64
C LYS A 150 -16.68 18.67 -12.73
N TRP A 151 -16.22 18.08 -11.64
CA TRP A 151 -16.96 17.07 -10.88
C TRP A 151 -17.05 17.38 -9.39
N LEU A 152 -16.14 18.17 -8.83
CA LEU A 152 -16.28 18.70 -7.49
C LEU A 152 -16.89 20.10 -7.53
N PRO A 153 -17.83 20.42 -6.62
CA PRO A 153 -18.24 21.79 -6.41
C PRO A 153 -17.02 22.61 -6.01
N GLU A 154 -16.94 23.84 -6.53
CA GLU A 154 -16.15 24.87 -5.86
C GLU A 154 -16.74 25.05 -4.46
N TYR A 155 -15.98 24.69 -3.44
CA TYR A 155 -16.34 24.94 -2.06
C TYR A 155 -15.51 26.10 -1.53
N SER A 156 -15.97 26.75 -0.46
CA SER A 156 -15.16 27.63 0.37
C SER A 156 -14.92 26.95 1.72
N ASP A 157 -13.75 27.17 2.33
CA ASP A 157 -13.39 26.49 3.58
C ASP A 157 -14.40 26.78 4.73
N PRO A 158 -15.03 27.97 4.84
CA PRO A 158 -16.08 28.23 5.84
C PRO A 158 -17.38 27.45 5.62
N GLU A 159 -17.64 26.95 4.42
CA GLU A 159 -18.86 26.20 4.11
C GLU A 159 -18.77 24.72 4.47
N VAL A 160 -17.56 24.20 4.73
CA VAL A 160 -17.31 22.78 4.94
C VAL A 160 -16.82 22.54 6.36
N ALA A 161 -17.57 21.73 7.12
CA ALA A 161 -17.20 21.34 8.47
C ALA A 161 -16.63 19.92 8.46
N TRP A 162 -15.30 19.83 8.31
CA TRP A 162 -14.58 18.56 8.28
C TRP A 162 -14.64 17.85 9.63
N ASP A 163 -15.02 16.57 9.61
CA ASP A 163 -14.69 15.63 10.69
C ASP A 163 -13.47 14.80 10.28
N GLU A 164 -12.87 14.10 11.24
CA GLU A 164 -11.62 13.35 11.04
C GLU A 164 -11.75 12.29 9.95
N GLU A 165 -12.94 11.71 9.78
CA GLU A 165 -13.25 10.71 8.76
C GLU A 165 -13.33 11.28 7.35
N SER A 166 -14.14 12.30 7.15
CA SER A 166 -14.25 12.97 5.85
C SER A 166 -12.93 13.60 5.42
N LEU A 167 -12.26 14.28 6.36
CA LEU A 167 -10.98 14.92 6.09
C LEU A 167 -9.96 13.89 5.61
N ALA A 168 -9.85 12.77 6.33
CA ALA A 168 -8.86 11.77 6.00
C ALA A 168 -9.11 11.08 4.66
N ALA A 169 -10.37 10.76 4.33
CA ALA A 169 -10.71 10.18 3.04
C ALA A 169 -10.41 11.13 1.88
N PHE A 170 -10.84 12.39 2.01
CA PHE A 170 -10.63 13.40 0.98
C PHE A 170 -9.13 13.65 0.75
N VAL A 171 -8.39 13.89 1.84
CA VAL A 171 -6.96 14.21 1.80
C VAL A 171 -6.14 13.03 1.28
N CYS A 172 -6.35 11.80 1.76
CA CYS A 172 -5.61 10.64 1.27
C CYS A 172 -5.83 10.42 -0.24
N ASN A 173 -7.05 10.66 -0.75
CA ASN A 173 -7.31 10.64 -2.18
C ASN A 173 -6.56 11.77 -2.89
N ALA A 174 -6.58 12.99 -2.37
CA ALA A 174 -5.84 14.11 -2.94
C ALA A 174 -4.33 13.81 -3.04
N ILE A 175 -3.72 13.30 -1.95
CA ILE A 175 -2.30 12.92 -1.90
C ILE A 175 -1.99 11.84 -2.94
N TYR A 176 -2.79 10.78 -3.00
CA TYR A 176 -2.58 9.67 -3.92
C TYR A 176 -2.63 10.11 -5.39
N PHE A 177 -3.54 11.02 -5.74
CA PHE A 177 -3.70 11.54 -7.10
C PHE A 177 -2.89 12.84 -7.35
N ASN A 178 -1.90 13.14 -6.51
CA ASN A 178 -1.00 14.29 -6.61
C ASN A 178 -1.71 15.65 -6.70
N LYS A 179 -2.83 15.81 -5.98
CA LYS A 179 -3.61 17.06 -5.86
C LYS A 179 -3.15 17.87 -4.65
N ASN A 180 -1.89 18.32 -4.70
CA ASN A 180 -1.21 18.97 -3.56
C ASN A 180 -1.85 20.30 -3.16
N ASP A 181 -2.40 21.02 -4.13
CA ASP A 181 -3.21 22.22 -3.96
C ASP A 181 -4.48 21.95 -3.14
N LEU A 182 -5.24 20.90 -3.49
CA LEU A 182 -6.41 20.48 -2.72
C LEU A 182 -6.03 19.98 -1.33
N PHE A 183 -4.92 19.26 -1.20
CA PHE A 183 -4.37 18.86 0.09
C PHE A 183 -4.13 20.08 0.98
N LEU A 184 -3.26 21.01 0.54
CA LEU A 184 -2.85 22.18 1.33
C LEU A 184 -4.03 23.05 1.72
N ARG A 185 -4.93 23.29 0.77
CA ARG A 185 -6.16 24.04 1.02
C ARG A 185 -6.99 23.41 2.14
N THR A 186 -7.20 22.10 2.07
CA THR A 186 -8.13 21.39 2.98
C THR A 186 -7.55 21.25 4.39
N VAL A 187 -6.23 21.07 4.52
CA VAL A 187 -5.59 20.92 5.84
C VAL A 187 -5.19 22.24 6.48
N SER A 188 -5.27 23.37 5.77
CA SER A 188 -4.91 24.68 6.30
C SER A 188 -5.79 25.04 7.51
N GLY A 189 -5.16 25.44 8.61
CA GLY A 189 -5.85 25.80 9.85
C GLY A 189 -6.38 24.61 10.67
N GLN A 190 -6.18 23.37 10.23
CA GLN A 190 -6.55 22.17 11.00
C GLN A 190 -5.42 21.75 11.95
N ASP A 191 -5.76 21.33 13.17
CA ASP A 191 -4.81 20.70 14.09
C ASP A 191 -4.73 19.20 13.82
N LEU A 192 -3.90 18.83 12.83
CA LEU A 192 -3.73 17.45 12.38
C LEU A 192 -3.17 16.50 13.45
N ARG A 193 -2.58 17.03 14.53
CA ARG A 193 -2.07 16.24 15.65
C ARG A 193 -3.17 15.90 16.64
N ALA A 194 -4.10 16.83 16.87
CA ALA A 194 -5.24 16.62 17.77
C ALA A 194 -6.34 15.75 17.13
N MET A 195 -6.49 15.82 15.81
CA MET A 195 -7.46 15.01 15.07
C MET A 195 -6.96 13.57 14.93
N THR A 196 -7.72 12.60 15.43
CA THR A 196 -7.37 11.17 15.34
C THR A 196 -8.40 10.33 14.60
N ILE A 197 -7.92 9.23 14.04
CA ILE A 197 -8.72 8.24 13.34
C ILE A 197 -8.35 6.84 13.83
N PRO A 198 -9.34 5.96 14.08
CA PRO A 198 -9.06 4.55 14.34
C PRO A 198 -8.51 3.87 13.09
N ARG A 199 -7.42 3.11 13.24
CA ARG A 199 -6.81 2.27 12.18
C ARG A 199 -7.73 1.11 11.75
N ASN A 200 -8.72 0.73 12.58
CA ASN A 200 -9.62 -0.41 12.39
C ASN A 200 -11.10 0.02 12.26
N ARG A 201 -11.46 0.64 11.13
CA ARG A 201 -12.83 1.12 10.92
C ARG A 201 -13.85 0.04 10.54
N GLY A 202 -13.40 -1.13 10.12
CA GLY A 202 -14.26 -2.21 9.59
C GLY A 202 -14.59 -3.34 10.57
N GLY A 203 -14.26 -3.22 11.86
CA GLY A 203 -14.48 -4.28 12.85
C GLY A 203 -13.80 -5.61 12.52
N GLY A 204 -12.82 -5.56 11.62
CA GLY A 204 -12.31 -6.72 10.92
C GLY A 204 -10.79 -6.80 10.94
N THR A 205 -10.09 -6.05 11.78
CA THR A 205 -8.67 -6.32 12.03
C THR A 205 -8.51 -7.81 12.26
N SER A 206 -7.67 -8.40 11.43
CA SER A 206 -7.13 -9.69 11.78
C SER A 206 -6.47 -9.55 13.14
N ALA A 207 -6.81 -10.43 14.09
CA ALA A 207 -6.26 -10.42 15.46
C ALA A 207 -4.72 -10.30 15.49
N TRP A 208 -4.04 -10.64 14.39
CA TRP A 208 -2.61 -10.45 14.25
C TRP A 208 -2.16 -8.98 14.25
N LEU A 209 -2.94 -8.02 13.72
CA LEU A 209 -2.53 -6.62 13.67
C LEU A 209 -2.59 -5.95 15.06
N GLU A 210 -3.64 -6.28 15.83
CA GLU A 210 -3.86 -5.79 17.20
C GLU A 210 -2.71 -6.16 18.14
N LYS A 211 -2.08 -7.33 17.92
CA LYS A 211 -0.88 -7.75 18.66
C LYS A 211 0.29 -6.77 18.51
N TYR A 212 0.42 -6.10 17.38
CA TYR A 212 1.59 -5.29 17.05
C TYR A 212 1.34 -3.78 17.10
N ILE A 213 0.08 -3.34 17.00
CA ILE A 213 -0.30 -1.93 17.11
C ILE A 213 -1.39 -1.81 18.18
N PRO A 214 -1.00 -1.58 19.46
CA PRO A 214 -1.95 -1.53 20.57
C PRO A 214 -2.76 -0.23 20.60
N ASN A 215 -2.22 0.88 20.07
CA ASN A 215 -2.98 2.12 19.92
C ASN A 215 -3.65 2.16 18.56
N HIS A 216 -4.97 2.04 18.55
CA HIS A 216 -5.74 2.08 17.32
C HIS A 216 -5.96 3.51 16.82
N GLU A 217 -5.87 4.51 17.68
CA GLU A 217 -6.02 5.92 17.28
C GLU A 217 -4.71 6.45 16.71
N ARG A 218 -4.80 7.07 15.53
CA ARG A 218 -3.67 7.71 14.86
C ARG A 218 -3.96 9.17 14.57
N PRO A 219 -3.03 10.09 14.87
CA PRO A 219 -3.10 11.46 14.39
C PRO A 219 -3.23 11.50 12.86
N LEU A 220 -4.03 12.44 12.35
CA LEU A 220 -4.15 12.65 10.91
C LEU A 220 -2.82 13.03 10.26
N ALA A 221 -1.93 13.72 10.98
CA ALA A 221 -0.58 14.00 10.52
C ALA A 221 0.17 12.72 10.11
N ASP A 222 0.10 11.67 10.93
CA ASP A 222 0.75 10.36 10.66
C ASP A 222 0.06 9.59 9.53
N VAL A 223 -1.27 9.70 9.45
CA VAL A 223 -2.07 9.08 8.38
C VAL A 223 -1.70 9.68 7.02
N PHE A 224 -1.59 11.01 6.95
CA PHE A 224 -1.25 11.72 5.73
C PHE A 224 0.21 11.52 5.36
N PHE A 225 1.10 11.50 6.35
CA PHE A 225 2.51 11.16 6.13
C PHE A 225 2.67 9.75 5.56
N GLU A 226 2.00 8.73 6.12
CA GLU A 226 2.03 7.38 5.54
C GLU A 226 1.53 7.37 4.09
N CYS A 227 0.41 8.04 3.83
CA CYS A 227 -0.16 8.15 2.49
C CYS A 227 0.82 8.81 1.51
N ALA A 228 1.51 9.87 1.94
CA ALA A 228 2.51 10.59 1.15
C ALA A 228 3.74 9.73 0.85
N VAL A 229 4.25 8.99 1.83
CA VAL A 229 5.37 8.05 1.66
C VAL A 229 5.01 6.98 0.64
N ARG A 230 3.83 6.37 0.78
CA ARG A 230 3.35 5.31 -0.13
C ARG A 230 3.07 5.83 -1.53
N SER A 231 2.57 7.04 -1.64
CA SER A 231 2.29 7.70 -2.93
C SER A 231 3.52 8.37 -3.52
N ARG A 232 4.68 8.32 -2.84
CA ARG A 232 5.94 8.96 -3.24
C ARG A 232 5.76 10.47 -3.50
N ASN A 233 5.05 11.15 -2.61
CA ASN A 233 4.74 12.57 -2.66
C ASN A 233 5.61 13.37 -1.66
N PRO A 234 6.81 13.81 -2.05
CA PRO A 234 7.78 14.44 -1.14
C PRO A 234 7.28 15.76 -0.54
N ALA A 235 6.53 16.56 -1.32
CA ALA A 235 6.01 17.84 -0.87
C ALA A 235 5.03 17.69 0.31
N VAL A 236 4.10 16.75 0.19
CA VAL A 236 3.16 16.43 1.26
C VAL A 236 3.88 15.78 2.44
N ALA A 237 4.82 14.86 2.19
CA ALA A 237 5.57 14.21 3.27
C ALA A 237 6.34 15.23 4.13
N ARG A 238 7.03 16.20 3.49
CA ARG A 238 7.70 17.31 4.17
C ARG A 238 6.70 18.12 5.00
N TYR A 239 5.59 18.53 4.40
CA TYR A 239 4.53 19.27 5.11
C TYR A 239 4.07 18.51 6.36
N CYS A 240 3.77 17.21 6.24
CA CYS A 240 3.31 16.42 7.39
C CYS A 240 4.37 16.32 8.49
N LEU A 241 5.65 16.16 8.14
CA LEU A 241 6.75 16.13 9.10
C LEU A 241 6.95 17.49 9.80
N GLU A 242 6.85 18.61 9.07
CA GLU A 242 6.89 19.97 9.62
C GLU A 242 5.69 20.24 10.56
N HIS A 243 4.55 19.64 10.26
CA HIS A 243 3.35 19.66 11.12
C HIS A 243 3.33 18.51 12.12
N GLY A 244 4.46 17.82 12.24
CA GLY A 244 4.77 17.01 13.38
C GLY A 244 4.22 15.59 13.36
N ALA A 245 4.05 15.02 12.17
CA ALA A 245 3.99 13.58 11.97
C ALA A 245 5.25 12.90 12.52
N ASP A 246 5.11 11.68 13.03
CA ASP A 246 6.24 10.87 13.49
C ASP A 246 6.99 10.27 12.28
N PRO A 247 8.28 10.58 12.08
CA PRO A 247 9.06 10.00 10.98
C PRO A 247 9.27 8.48 11.11
N ASN A 248 8.96 7.89 12.28
CA ASN A 248 9.11 6.47 12.57
C ASN A 248 7.81 5.67 12.44
N ILE A 249 6.75 6.24 11.87
CA ILE A 249 5.48 5.52 11.70
C ILE A 249 5.71 4.15 11.02
N PRO A 250 5.02 3.09 11.48
CA PRO A 250 5.06 1.81 10.81
C PRO A 250 4.22 1.86 9.52
N VAL A 251 4.89 1.65 8.40
CA VAL A 251 4.30 1.48 7.08
C VAL A 251 4.12 -0.01 6.82
N ILE A 252 2.90 -0.44 6.53
CA ILE A 252 2.61 -1.85 6.22
C ILE A 252 2.43 -1.99 4.73
N ASN A 253 3.19 -2.91 4.12
CA ASN A 253 2.96 -3.34 2.75
C ASN A 253 2.17 -4.64 2.78
N LEU A 254 0.92 -4.61 2.33
CA LEU A 254 0.04 -5.78 2.27
C LEU A 254 -0.13 -6.20 0.80
N ALA A 255 0.50 -7.30 0.42
CA ALA A 255 0.29 -8.00 -0.85
C ALA A 255 -0.56 -9.27 -0.64
N SER A 256 -1.10 -9.83 -1.73
CA SER A 256 -1.89 -11.08 -1.76
C SER A 256 -1.21 -12.27 -1.08
N ASP A 257 0.10 -12.25 -1.09
CA ASP A 257 0.98 -13.38 -0.80
C ASP A 257 2.00 -13.06 0.30
N TYR A 258 2.07 -11.80 0.77
CA TYR A 258 2.93 -11.42 1.88
C TYR A 258 2.54 -10.11 2.56
N HIS A 259 2.91 -10.00 3.85
CA HIS A 259 2.76 -8.78 4.63
C HIS A 259 4.12 -8.42 5.21
N GLU A 260 4.61 -7.23 4.91
CA GLU A 260 5.91 -6.76 5.39
C GLU A 260 5.75 -5.42 6.10
N TRP A 261 6.48 -5.28 7.19
CA TRP A 261 6.56 -4.06 7.96
C TRP A 261 7.76 -3.26 7.48
N PHE A 262 7.56 -1.95 7.38
CA PHE A 262 8.59 -0.98 7.07
C PHE A 262 8.48 0.19 8.05
N SER A 263 9.57 0.94 8.24
CA SER A 263 9.52 2.35 8.60
C SER A 263 9.29 3.18 7.34
N ALA A 264 8.89 4.43 7.50
CA ALA A 264 8.83 5.36 6.37
C ALA A 264 10.18 5.45 5.63
N LEU A 265 11.30 5.41 6.37
CA LEU A 265 12.65 5.46 5.81
C LEU A 265 12.98 4.20 4.99
N SER A 266 12.80 2.99 5.55
CA SER A 266 13.10 1.75 4.81
C SER A 266 12.18 1.55 3.61
N TYR A 267 10.91 1.95 3.72
CA TYR A 267 9.96 1.93 2.61
C TYR A 267 10.46 2.84 1.48
N SER A 268 10.94 4.03 1.83
CA SER A 268 11.42 5.01 0.86
C SER A 268 12.70 4.57 0.14
N LEU A 269 13.56 3.78 0.81
CA LEU A 269 14.76 3.19 0.22
C LEU A 269 14.49 1.98 -0.69
N SER A 270 13.27 1.41 -0.66
CA SER A 270 12.92 0.25 -1.49
C SER A 270 12.38 0.67 -2.86
N PRO A 271 12.99 0.25 -3.99
CA PRO A 271 12.48 0.54 -5.34
C PRO A 271 11.23 -0.27 -5.69
N PHE A 272 10.96 -1.39 -4.99
CA PHE A 272 9.80 -2.25 -5.26
C PHE A 272 8.50 -1.78 -4.59
N SER A 273 8.51 -0.69 -3.83
CA SER A 273 7.26 -0.07 -3.38
C SER A 273 6.37 0.38 -4.55
N ASP A 274 6.91 0.43 -5.77
CA ASP A 274 6.30 1.01 -6.98
C ASP A 274 5.43 0.03 -7.79
N SER A 275 4.92 -1.05 -7.18
CA SER A 275 4.01 -1.98 -7.90
C SER A 275 2.69 -1.32 -8.34
N SER A 276 2.36 -0.12 -7.86
CA SER A 276 1.28 0.67 -8.44
C SER A 276 1.78 1.48 -9.65
N THR A 277 1.54 0.93 -10.83
CA THR A 277 1.62 1.58 -12.16
C THR A 277 0.88 2.91 -12.32
N HIS A 278 0.23 3.42 -11.26
CA HIS A 278 -0.62 4.61 -11.28
C HIS A 278 0.02 5.88 -10.70
N CYS A 279 1.18 5.77 -10.05
CA CYS A 279 1.92 6.93 -9.52
C CYS A 279 3.24 7.11 -10.25
N LEU A 280 3.26 6.89 -11.57
CA LEU A 280 4.43 7.20 -12.40
C LEU A 280 4.81 8.67 -12.15
N PRO A 281 6.12 8.97 -11.98
CA PRO A 281 6.57 10.35 -11.87
C PRO A 281 6.00 11.16 -13.02
N GLU A 282 5.42 12.32 -12.69
CA GLU A 282 5.05 13.30 -13.71
C GLU A 282 6.27 13.53 -14.59
N LYS A 283 6.08 13.28 -15.88
CA LYS A 283 7.00 13.77 -16.88
C LYS A 283 6.81 15.28 -16.92
N ASP A 284 7.91 16.02 -16.90
CA ASP A 284 7.86 17.44 -17.16
C ASP A 284 7.40 17.71 -18.61
N GLU A 285 7.30 18.99 -18.96
CA GLU A 285 6.92 19.44 -20.31
C GLU A 285 7.85 18.92 -21.43
N ASN A 286 9.06 18.47 -21.08
CA ASN A 286 10.04 17.90 -22.01
C ASN A 286 10.00 16.36 -22.05
N GLY A 287 9.10 15.73 -21.28
CA GLY A 287 9.02 14.28 -21.19
C GLY A 287 10.03 13.67 -20.22
N GLU A 288 10.84 14.48 -19.54
CA GLU A 288 11.82 14.04 -18.56
C GLU A 288 11.14 13.78 -17.22
N ARG A 289 11.54 12.70 -16.55
CA ARG A 289 11.02 12.43 -15.20
C ARG A 289 11.71 13.43 -14.28
N LYS A 290 10.95 14.42 -13.79
CA LYS A 290 11.45 15.34 -12.76
C LYS A 290 12.07 14.50 -11.64
N GLU A 291 13.33 14.78 -11.31
CA GLU A 291 13.99 14.17 -10.17
C GLU A 291 13.09 14.41 -8.96
N ARG A 292 12.39 13.37 -8.52
CA ARG A 292 11.63 13.44 -7.27
C ARG A 292 12.66 13.74 -6.19
N GLU A 293 12.43 14.79 -5.40
CA GLU A 293 13.17 14.98 -4.16
C GLU A 293 13.23 13.63 -3.44
N ASP A 294 14.44 13.23 -3.04
CA ASP A 294 14.65 11.92 -2.45
C ASP A 294 13.85 11.85 -1.14
N MET A 295 12.74 11.11 -1.17
CA MET A 295 11.87 10.91 0.00
C MET A 295 12.66 10.43 1.22
N ALA A 296 13.68 9.59 1.02
CA ALA A 296 14.51 9.14 2.14
C ALA A 296 15.36 10.28 2.72
N ALA A 297 15.80 11.24 1.89
CA ALA A 297 16.52 12.42 2.35
C ALA A 297 15.63 13.33 3.17
N ILE A 298 14.40 13.61 2.70
CA ILE A 298 13.41 14.38 3.46
C ILE A 298 13.16 13.73 4.81
N ILE A 299 12.89 12.42 4.83
CA ILE A 299 12.63 11.71 6.09
C ILE A 299 13.84 11.83 7.02
N LEU A 300 15.06 11.63 6.52
CA LEU A 300 16.29 11.79 7.31
C LEU A 300 16.50 13.19 7.89
N GLU A 301 16.11 14.25 7.18
CA GLU A 301 16.21 15.65 7.67
C GLU A 301 15.40 15.86 8.95
N HIS A 302 14.30 15.12 9.11
CA HIS A 302 13.43 15.20 10.28
C HIS A 302 13.79 14.21 11.41
N GLY A 303 14.99 13.63 11.38
CA GLY A 303 15.54 12.85 12.50
C GLY A 303 14.82 11.53 12.80
N PRO A 304 14.62 10.63 11.82
CA PRO A 304 14.08 9.30 12.06
C PRO A 304 15.09 8.48 12.85
N ASP A 305 14.62 7.42 13.50
CA ASP A 305 15.49 6.35 13.96
C ASP A 305 16.08 5.64 12.73
N VAL A 306 17.40 5.71 12.57
CA VAL A 306 18.11 5.07 11.47
C VAL A 306 18.15 3.55 11.58
N GLN A 307 17.81 3.00 12.76
CA GLN A 307 17.58 1.57 12.93
C GLN A 307 16.19 1.15 12.44
N GLY A 308 15.32 2.10 12.11
CA GLY A 308 13.97 1.84 11.65
C GLY A 308 13.01 1.47 12.76
N HIS A 309 11.87 0.88 12.38
CA HIS A 309 10.82 0.52 13.32
C HIS A 309 11.05 -0.89 13.91
N PRO A 310 10.79 -1.17 15.21
CA PRO A 310 10.98 -2.50 15.78
C PRO A 310 10.21 -3.61 15.06
N LEU A 311 9.05 -3.30 14.47
CA LEU A 311 8.23 -4.28 13.75
C LEU A 311 8.86 -4.76 12.42
N GLU A 312 9.73 -3.98 11.79
CA GLU A 312 10.41 -4.40 10.55
C GLU A 312 11.72 -5.16 10.80
N GLY A 313 12.14 -5.26 12.07
CA GLY A 313 13.46 -5.74 12.48
C GLY A 313 14.47 -4.60 12.52
N LEU A 314 15.29 -4.58 13.57
CA LEU A 314 16.26 -3.48 13.78
C LEU A 314 17.29 -3.40 12.65
N ASN A 315 17.65 -2.17 12.27
CA ASN A 315 18.52 -1.82 11.15
C ASN A 315 18.00 -2.21 9.76
N LYS A 316 16.68 -2.38 9.60
CA LYS A 316 16.08 -2.66 8.28
C LYS A 316 16.35 -1.54 7.25
N PRO A 317 16.35 -0.23 7.56
CA PRO A 317 16.74 0.79 6.58
C PRO A 317 18.14 0.56 5.99
N LEU A 318 19.12 0.22 6.83
CA LEU A 318 20.48 -0.12 6.39
C LEU A 318 20.48 -1.38 5.53
N HIS A 319 19.73 -2.41 5.93
CA HIS A 319 19.57 -3.62 5.14
C HIS A 319 18.91 -3.36 3.78
N THR A 320 17.90 -2.51 3.71
CA THR A 320 17.25 -2.14 2.45
C THR A 320 18.23 -1.45 1.51
N ALA A 321 18.94 -0.41 1.97
CA ALA A 321 19.98 0.24 1.17
C ALA A 321 21.07 -0.76 0.72
N TRP A 322 21.41 -1.72 1.59
CA TRP A 322 22.36 -2.77 1.30
C TRP A 322 21.90 -3.68 0.16
N VAL A 323 20.69 -4.26 0.24
CA VAL A 323 20.07 -5.10 -0.80
C VAL A 323 20.13 -4.42 -2.16
N TRP A 324 19.92 -3.11 -2.19
CA TRP A 324 19.92 -2.30 -3.41
C TRP A 324 21.30 -1.82 -3.86
N ARG A 325 22.35 -2.24 -3.15
CA ARG A 325 23.75 -1.86 -3.41
C ARG A 325 23.95 -0.35 -3.44
N ASP A 326 23.10 0.40 -2.74
CA ASP A 326 23.21 1.86 -2.67
C ASP A 326 24.25 2.26 -1.63
N ARG A 327 25.50 2.32 -2.08
CA ARG A 327 26.66 2.59 -1.21
C ARG A 327 26.58 3.97 -0.56
N SER A 328 25.96 4.95 -1.22
CA SER A 328 25.74 6.29 -0.67
C SER A 328 24.81 6.23 0.54
N TRP A 329 23.68 5.55 0.42
CA TRP A 329 22.73 5.39 1.50
C TRP A 329 23.28 4.52 2.64
N VAL A 330 23.99 3.43 2.32
CA VAL A 330 24.69 2.63 3.34
C VAL A 330 25.67 3.49 4.15
N ASP A 331 26.53 4.28 3.51
CA ASP A 331 27.46 5.17 4.20
C ASP A 331 26.76 6.28 4.98
N ALA A 332 25.63 6.80 4.48
CA ALA A 332 24.84 7.83 5.14
C ALA A 332 24.15 7.34 6.41
N LEU A 333 23.65 6.10 6.41
CA LEU A 333 23.00 5.47 7.56
C LEU A 333 24.03 5.07 8.63
N LEU A 334 25.16 4.48 8.23
CA LEU A 334 26.25 4.12 9.16
C LEU A 334 26.80 5.36 9.88
N ARG A 335 26.99 6.49 9.17
CA ARG A 335 27.42 7.76 9.79
C ARG A 335 26.44 8.30 10.83
N ARG A 336 25.16 7.94 10.72
CA ARG A 336 24.10 8.33 11.66
C ARG A 336 23.87 7.30 12.77
N GLY A 337 24.69 6.25 12.84
CA GLY A 337 24.66 5.27 13.94
C GLY A 337 23.90 3.98 13.64
N ALA A 338 23.47 3.75 12.39
CA ALA A 338 23.00 2.42 11.98
C ALA A 338 24.15 1.40 12.08
N LYS A 339 23.81 0.14 12.30
CA LYS A 339 24.79 -0.93 12.55
C LYS A 339 24.42 -2.23 11.84
N PHE A 340 25.42 -3.07 11.60
CA PHE A 340 25.25 -4.42 11.04
C PHE A 340 24.80 -5.45 12.10
N GLU A 341 23.81 -5.10 12.92
CA GLU A 341 23.25 -5.95 14.00
C GLU A 341 21.72 -5.85 14.05
N GLY A 342 21.06 -6.71 14.81
CA GLY A 342 19.59 -6.71 14.95
C GLY A 342 18.87 -7.70 14.03
N GLY A 343 17.97 -7.20 13.17
CA GLY A 343 17.17 -8.02 12.25
C GLY A 343 15.78 -8.42 12.76
N TYR A 344 15.11 -9.26 11.98
CA TYR A 344 13.74 -9.75 12.17
C TYR A 344 13.53 -10.38 13.56
N PHE A 345 14.48 -11.18 14.03
CA PHE A 345 14.39 -11.87 15.32
C PHE A 345 14.58 -10.95 16.54
N ALA A 346 14.91 -9.67 16.35
CA ALA A 346 14.83 -8.69 17.43
C ALA A 346 13.37 -8.41 17.84
N ARG A 347 12.42 -8.55 16.91
CA ARG A 347 10.98 -8.41 17.16
C ARG A 347 10.37 -9.67 17.78
N GLU A 348 10.81 -10.83 17.31
CA GLU A 348 10.28 -12.14 17.71
C GLU A 348 11.41 -12.98 18.32
N PRO A 349 11.61 -12.91 19.65
CA PRO A 349 12.67 -13.63 20.33
C PRO A 349 12.58 -15.14 20.05
N LEU A 350 13.72 -15.71 19.69
CA LEU A 350 13.85 -17.15 19.44
C LEU A 350 13.79 -17.94 20.75
N THR A 351 13.09 -19.08 20.73
CA THR A 351 13.12 -20.01 21.86
C THR A 351 14.49 -20.67 21.98
N GLU A 352 14.86 -21.09 23.19
CA GLU A 352 16.13 -21.83 23.41
C GLU A 352 16.19 -23.14 22.63
N GLU A 353 15.04 -23.77 22.37
CA GLU A 353 14.94 -24.95 21.52
C GLU A 353 15.36 -24.63 20.08
N MET A 354 14.82 -23.55 19.49
CA MET A 354 15.15 -23.14 18.13
C MET A 354 16.60 -22.71 17.98
N LYS A 355 17.19 -22.11 19.02
CA LYS A 355 18.62 -21.73 19.02
C LYS A 355 19.55 -22.94 19.00
N ARG A 356 19.12 -24.10 19.53
CA ARG A 356 19.92 -25.35 19.50
C ARG A 356 19.90 -26.03 18.13
N GLU A 357 18.96 -25.69 17.27
CA GLU A 357 18.90 -26.23 15.91
C GLU A 357 19.95 -25.56 15.01
N VAL A 358 20.62 -26.37 14.17
CA VAL A 358 21.51 -25.87 13.10
C VAL A 358 20.80 -24.88 12.19
N LEU A 359 19.54 -25.16 11.87
CA LEU A 359 18.59 -24.27 11.22
C LEU A 359 17.17 -24.85 11.40
N PRO A 360 16.16 -24.06 11.82
CA PRO A 360 14.80 -24.55 11.92
C PRO A 360 14.29 -25.03 10.56
N GLN A 361 13.85 -26.29 10.48
CA GLN A 361 13.46 -26.90 9.19
C GLN A 361 12.37 -26.12 8.46
N ARG A 362 11.42 -25.55 9.21
CA ARG A 362 10.34 -24.70 8.69
C ARG A 362 10.83 -23.44 7.95
N TRP A 363 12.08 -23.04 8.17
CA TRP A 363 12.68 -21.86 7.57
C TRP A 363 13.80 -22.18 6.59
N ALA A 364 14.23 -23.44 6.49
CA ALA A 364 15.33 -23.83 5.61
C ALA A 364 15.11 -23.36 4.16
N TRP A 365 13.87 -23.42 3.67
CA TRP A 365 13.50 -22.88 2.36
C TRP A 365 13.68 -21.37 2.23
N GLY A 366 13.39 -20.61 3.30
CA GLY A 366 13.64 -19.17 3.33
C GLY A 366 15.13 -18.82 3.27
N PHE A 367 16.02 -19.73 3.67
CA PHE A 367 17.48 -19.56 3.54
C PHE A 367 18.05 -20.16 2.24
N ASP A 368 17.19 -20.54 1.29
CA ASP A 368 17.58 -21.29 0.08
C ASP A 368 18.34 -22.61 0.40
N ILE A 369 17.98 -23.27 1.50
CA ILE A 369 18.48 -24.59 1.86
C ILE A 369 17.33 -25.59 1.73
N ASN A 370 17.26 -26.25 0.58
CA ASN A 370 16.25 -27.29 0.34
C ASN A 370 16.75 -28.66 0.80
N VAL A 371 16.79 -28.85 2.12
CA VAL A 371 17.18 -30.13 2.71
C VAL A 371 15.95 -30.84 3.26
N ARG A 372 15.60 -31.99 2.65
CA ARG A 372 14.40 -32.77 3.02
C ARG A 372 14.52 -33.46 4.38
N LYS A 373 15.74 -33.79 4.80
CA LYS A 373 16.05 -34.59 6.00
C LYS A 373 16.92 -33.79 6.97
N LYS A 374 16.50 -33.67 8.24
CA LYS A 374 17.23 -32.89 9.25
C LYS A 374 18.68 -33.38 9.43
N GLU A 375 18.92 -34.67 9.23
CA GLU A 375 20.23 -35.30 9.35
C GLU A 375 21.23 -34.76 8.32
N HIS A 376 20.79 -34.48 7.09
CA HIS A 376 21.66 -33.92 6.05
C HIS A 376 22.07 -32.49 6.37
N LEU A 377 21.22 -31.72 7.06
CA LEU A 377 21.56 -30.38 7.49
C LEU A 377 22.63 -30.40 8.59
N GLN A 378 22.54 -31.36 9.52
CA GLN A 378 23.55 -31.60 10.54
C GLN A 378 24.88 -32.07 9.92
N GLU A 379 24.83 -33.02 8.99
CA GLU A 379 26.00 -33.49 8.25
C GLU A 379 26.69 -32.34 7.49
N LEU A 380 25.90 -31.50 6.82
CA LEU A 380 26.41 -30.33 6.11
C LEU A 380 27.05 -29.32 7.07
N TRP A 381 26.43 -29.08 8.23
CA TRP A 381 26.98 -28.22 9.28
C TRP A 381 28.34 -28.72 9.81
N GLU A 382 28.42 -30.01 10.16
CA GLU A 382 29.64 -30.62 10.68
C GLU A 382 30.76 -30.62 9.63
N ALA A 383 30.44 -31.01 8.40
CA ALA A 383 31.39 -31.05 7.31
C ALA A 383 31.90 -29.65 6.96
N ALA A 384 31.04 -28.64 6.85
CA ALA A 384 31.45 -27.25 6.61
C ALA A 384 32.21 -26.68 7.82
N GLY A 385 31.76 -26.95 9.04
CA GLY A 385 32.41 -26.53 10.30
C GLY A 385 33.81 -27.12 10.49
N SER A 386 34.10 -28.28 9.89
CA SER A 386 35.46 -28.84 9.86
C SER A 386 36.43 -28.09 8.94
N LEU A 387 35.90 -27.28 8.00
CA LEU A 387 36.67 -26.53 7.02
C LEU A 387 36.85 -25.06 7.41
N LEU A 388 35.88 -24.48 8.14
CA LEU A 388 35.93 -23.10 8.60
C LEU A 388 35.14 -22.92 9.90
N PRO A 389 35.47 -21.90 10.72
CA PRO A 389 34.67 -21.56 11.89
C PRO A 389 33.28 -21.05 11.47
N LEU A 390 32.24 -21.80 11.84
CA LEU A 390 30.85 -21.40 11.65
C LEU A 390 30.25 -20.94 12.96
N ALA A 391 29.45 -19.87 12.91
CA ALA A 391 28.59 -19.47 14.01
C ALA A 391 27.16 -19.98 13.80
N PRO A 392 26.43 -20.25 14.90
CA PRO A 392 25.00 -20.53 14.82
C PRO A 392 24.26 -19.48 14.01
N TRP A 393 23.27 -19.91 13.22
CA TRP A 393 22.52 -19.02 12.34
C TRP A 393 21.93 -17.82 13.07
N HIS A 394 21.48 -17.97 14.32
CA HIS A 394 20.87 -16.89 15.09
C HIS A 394 21.88 -15.87 15.68
N HIS A 395 23.19 -16.02 15.44
CA HIS A 395 24.20 -15.06 15.87
C HIS A 395 24.39 -13.89 14.88
N VAL A 396 23.74 -13.93 13.71
CA VAL A 396 23.79 -12.86 12.70
C VAL A 396 22.39 -12.26 12.49
N PRO A 397 22.30 -10.98 12.09
CA PRO A 397 21.01 -10.34 11.85
C PRO A 397 20.39 -10.86 10.56
N TRP A 398 19.18 -11.41 10.64
CA TRP A 398 18.42 -11.89 9.50
C TRP A 398 17.26 -10.96 9.20
N TYR A 399 17.01 -10.69 7.91
CA TYR A 399 15.90 -9.88 7.47
C TYR A 399 15.03 -10.70 6.54
N LEU A 400 13.74 -10.73 6.85
CA LEU A 400 12.75 -11.28 5.96
C LEU A 400 12.57 -10.32 4.78
N SER A 401 12.77 -10.80 3.58
CA SER A 401 12.38 -10.18 2.31
C SER A 401 11.29 -11.04 1.71
N SER A 402 10.09 -10.49 1.58
CA SER A 402 8.99 -11.23 1.01
C SER A 402 8.94 -11.02 -0.50
N HIS A 403 9.39 -12.02 -1.25
CA HIS A 403 9.14 -12.13 -2.68
C HIS A 403 8.34 -13.43 -2.89
N ALA A 404 7.09 -13.31 -3.34
CA ALA A 404 6.19 -14.45 -3.53
C ALA A 404 5.80 -15.22 -2.24
N HIS A 405 5.01 -16.29 -2.40
CA HIS A 405 4.42 -17.14 -1.34
C HIS A 405 5.37 -17.79 -0.32
N GLY A 406 6.70 -17.63 -0.43
CA GLY A 406 7.67 -18.34 0.40
C GLY A 406 8.40 -17.49 1.45
N GLY A 407 8.57 -16.19 1.19
CA GLY A 407 9.54 -15.36 1.93
C GLY A 407 10.99 -15.86 1.78
N SER A 408 11.96 -14.95 1.83
CA SER A 408 13.37 -15.29 1.91
C SER A 408 14.02 -14.55 3.06
N PHE A 409 14.98 -15.18 3.73
CA PHE A 409 15.82 -14.55 4.72
C PHE A 409 17.15 -14.21 4.08
N SER A 410 17.58 -12.97 4.28
CA SER A 410 18.89 -12.49 3.86
C SER A 410 19.58 -11.78 5.03
N ASN A 411 20.91 -11.72 4.96
CA ASN A 411 21.73 -10.92 5.86
C ASN A 411 22.78 -10.16 5.05
N PHE A 412 23.48 -9.24 5.71
CA PHE A 412 24.46 -8.38 5.05
C PHE A 412 25.60 -9.17 4.36
N LEU A 413 26.17 -10.16 5.06
CA LEU A 413 27.33 -10.91 4.57
C LEU A 413 26.94 -11.86 3.43
N GLY A 414 25.89 -12.65 3.61
CA GLY A 414 25.36 -13.57 2.63
C GLY A 414 25.01 -12.89 1.30
N LEU A 415 24.39 -11.70 1.35
CA LEU A 415 24.09 -10.93 0.14
C LEU A 415 25.35 -10.53 -0.64
N VAL A 416 26.39 -10.04 0.05
CA VAL A 416 27.64 -9.67 -0.63
C VAL A 416 28.36 -10.88 -1.23
N LEU A 417 28.28 -12.03 -0.55
CA LEU A 417 28.82 -13.28 -1.09
C LEU A 417 28.07 -13.69 -2.37
N VAL A 418 26.73 -13.63 -2.39
CA VAL A 418 25.92 -13.91 -3.58
C VAL A 418 26.26 -12.97 -4.74
N TRP A 419 26.55 -11.70 -4.44
CA TRP A 419 26.91 -10.70 -5.45
C TRP A 419 28.37 -10.77 -5.90
N ASP A 420 29.18 -11.58 -5.23
CA ASP A 420 30.61 -11.70 -5.43
C ASP A 420 31.39 -10.36 -5.34
N ASP A 421 30.97 -9.45 -4.46
CA ASP A 421 31.54 -8.10 -4.34
C ASP A 421 32.58 -8.00 -3.20
N SER A 422 33.81 -8.44 -3.48
CA SER A 422 34.92 -8.39 -2.52
C SER A 422 35.31 -6.95 -2.12
N ALA A 423 35.08 -5.97 -2.98
CA ALA A 423 35.35 -4.56 -2.68
C ALA A 423 34.38 -4.03 -1.60
N MET A 424 33.12 -4.47 -1.63
CA MET A 424 32.14 -4.17 -0.58
C MET A 424 32.54 -4.78 0.75
N LEU A 425 33.01 -6.03 0.78
CA LEU A 425 33.58 -6.65 1.99
C LEU A 425 34.75 -5.84 2.54
N GLN A 426 35.74 -5.52 1.69
CA GLN A 426 36.91 -4.75 2.10
C GLN A 426 36.54 -3.42 2.73
N LYS A 427 35.62 -2.67 2.09
CA LYS A 427 35.17 -1.37 2.58
C LYS A 427 34.44 -1.48 3.92
N TYR A 428 33.48 -2.38 4.04
CA TYR A 428 32.56 -2.39 5.17
C TYR A 428 33.03 -3.21 6.37
N PHE A 429 34.02 -4.11 6.23
CA PHE A 429 34.70 -4.68 7.41
C PHE A 429 35.35 -3.61 8.27
N ALA A 430 35.96 -2.59 7.66
CA ALA A 430 36.50 -1.44 8.39
C ALA A 430 35.41 -0.58 9.06
N LYS A 431 34.14 -0.77 8.68
CA LYS A 431 32.97 -0.07 9.20
C LYS A 431 32.09 -0.96 10.09
N GLY A 432 32.60 -2.09 10.54
CA GLY A 432 31.92 -2.96 11.51
C GLY A 432 31.01 -4.04 10.91
N LEU A 433 31.08 -4.32 9.60
CA LEU A 433 30.44 -5.53 9.05
C LEU A 433 31.07 -6.77 9.70
N PRO A 434 30.30 -7.68 10.33
CA PRO A 434 30.86 -8.87 10.94
C PRO A 434 31.42 -9.83 9.89
N MET A 435 32.54 -10.50 10.22
CA MET A 435 33.12 -11.59 9.42
C MET A 435 32.55 -12.97 9.78
N THR A 436 31.55 -13.00 10.66
CA THR A 436 30.93 -14.21 11.18
C THR A 436 30.16 -14.93 10.07
N LEU A 437 30.62 -16.13 9.70
CA LEU A 437 29.94 -16.98 8.72
C LEU A 437 28.97 -17.93 9.40
N THR A 438 27.78 -18.04 8.82
CA THR A 438 26.81 -19.09 9.15
C THR A 438 26.72 -20.11 8.02
N LEU A 439 26.10 -21.26 8.28
CA LEU A 439 25.87 -22.26 7.25
C LEU A 439 25.06 -21.72 6.05
N PRO A 440 23.95 -20.98 6.24
CA PRO A 440 23.28 -20.28 5.14
C PRO A 440 24.20 -19.43 4.27
N ASP A 441 25.13 -18.66 4.86
CA ASP A 441 26.07 -17.82 4.11
C ASP A 441 26.97 -18.67 3.19
N VAL A 442 27.47 -19.79 3.70
CA VAL A 442 28.29 -20.73 2.94
C VAL A 442 27.52 -21.35 1.79
N VAL A 443 26.29 -21.80 2.03
CA VAL A 443 25.44 -22.39 0.98
C VAL A 443 25.13 -21.36 -0.10
N MET A 444 24.71 -20.15 0.29
CA MET A 444 24.43 -19.04 -0.63
C MET A 444 25.67 -18.67 -1.47
N ALA A 445 26.85 -18.58 -0.85
CA ALA A 445 28.11 -18.29 -1.54
C ALA A 445 28.50 -19.38 -2.55
N CYS A 446 28.29 -20.66 -2.20
CA CYS A 446 28.61 -21.78 -3.06
C CYS A 446 27.65 -21.87 -4.26
N LYS A 447 26.34 -21.67 -4.03
CA LYS A 447 25.32 -21.63 -5.08
C LYS A 447 25.47 -20.43 -6.02
N GLY A 448 25.69 -19.24 -5.44
CA GLY A 448 25.87 -17.98 -6.16
C GLY A 448 27.20 -17.88 -6.92
N LYS A 449 28.08 -18.89 -6.83
CA LYS A 449 29.41 -18.91 -7.44
C LYS A 449 30.26 -17.70 -7.04
N ALA A 450 30.34 -17.40 -5.75
CA ALA A 450 31.23 -16.36 -5.22
C ALA A 450 32.71 -16.72 -5.53
N GLU A 451 33.28 -16.19 -6.61
CA GLU A 451 34.63 -16.48 -7.10
C GLU A 451 35.69 -15.58 -6.46
N HIS A 452 35.30 -14.39 -6.00
CA HIS A 452 36.19 -13.37 -5.45
C HIS A 452 35.89 -13.10 -3.97
N ALA A 453 34.63 -12.91 -3.60
CA ALA A 453 34.22 -12.52 -2.26
C ALA A 453 34.45 -13.64 -1.22
N LEU A 454 34.10 -14.88 -1.56
CA LEU A 454 34.31 -16.02 -0.67
C LEU A 454 35.81 -16.30 -0.47
N PRO A 455 36.66 -16.40 -1.51
CA PRO A 455 38.10 -16.53 -1.31
C PRO A 455 38.73 -15.38 -0.52
N TYR A 456 38.30 -14.13 -0.78
CA TYR A 456 38.76 -12.98 0.00
C TYR A 456 38.45 -13.15 1.50
N LEU A 457 37.21 -13.53 1.83
CA LEU A 457 36.80 -13.77 3.22
C LEU A 457 37.57 -14.92 3.86
N LEU A 458 37.74 -16.03 3.15
CA LEU A 458 38.50 -17.19 3.63
C LEU A 458 39.97 -16.83 3.92
N GLY A 459 40.60 -16.02 3.06
CA GLY A 459 41.95 -15.52 3.31
C GLY A 459 42.02 -14.64 4.56
N ARG A 460 40.99 -13.84 4.83
CA ARG A 460 40.88 -13.03 6.06
C ARG A 460 40.67 -13.89 7.32
N LEU A 461 40.09 -15.07 7.18
CA LEU A 461 39.94 -16.06 8.25
C LEU A 461 41.19 -16.95 8.43
N GLY A 462 42.22 -16.79 7.60
CA GLY A 462 43.48 -17.53 7.71
C GLY A 462 43.40 -18.97 7.19
N VAL A 463 42.42 -19.29 6.34
CA VAL A 463 42.30 -20.61 5.68
C VAL A 463 42.67 -20.51 4.20
N ASP A 464 43.14 -21.62 3.60
CA ASP A 464 43.46 -21.68 2.16
C ASP A 464 42.21 -21.39 1.32
N PRO A 465 42.12 -20.24 0.64
CA PRO A 465 40.91 -19.83 -0.05
C PRO A 465 40.51 -20.81 -1.16
N HIS A 466 41.46 -21.25 -1.98
CA HIS A 466 41.17 -22.05 -3.17
C HIS A 466 40.80 -23.48 -2.81
N ALA A 467 41.61 -24.11 -1.95
CA ALA A 467 41.34 -25.48 -1.51
C ALA A 467 40.01 -25.56 -0.73
N THR A 468 39.74 -24.58 0.13
CA THR A 468 38.54 -24.55 0.96
C THR A 468 37.29 -24.29 0.12
N THR A 469 37.32 -23.30 -0.79
CA THR A 469 36.19 -23.05 -1.70
C THR A 469 35.85 -24.28 -2.55
N ALA A 470 36.85 -24.98 -3.09
CA ALA A 470 36.61 -26.18 -3.89
C ALA A 470 35.93 -27.30 -3.07
N ARG A 471 36.40 -27.53 -1.82
CA ARG A 471 35.81 -28.52 -0.92
C ARG A 471 34.38 -28.15 -0.51
N LEU A 472 34.12 -26.89 -0.19
CA LEU A 472 32.78 -26.41 0.16
C LEU A 472 31.79 -26.56 -0.99
N ARG A 473 32.17 -26.20 -2.22
CA ARG A 473 31.30 -26.34 -3.39
C ARG A 473 30.94 -27.80 -3.66
N ASN A 474 31.91 -28.71 -3.54
CA ASN A 474 31.67 -30.14 -3.67
C ASN A 474 30.72 -30.66 -2.59
N LEU A 475 30.93 -30.21 -1.34
CA LEU A 475 30.08 -30.57 -0.20
C LEU A 475 28.63 -30.09 -0.39
N VAL A 476 28.43 -28.81 -0.71
CA VAL A 476 27.10 -28.22 -0.92
C VAL A 476 26.38 -28.92 -2.08
N ARG A 477 27.07 -29.19 -3.19
CA ARG A 477 26.48 -29.93 -4.33
C ARG A 477 26.03 -31.34 -3.96
N ALA A 478 26.75 -32.02 -3.07
CA ALA A 478 26.43 -33.38 -2.66
C ALA A 478 25.21 -33.45 -1.71
N LEU A 479 25.10 -32.49 -0.78
CA LEU A 479 24.12 -32.53 0.31
C LEU A 479 22.90 -31.64 0.10
N VAL A 480 23.00 -30.65 -0.78
CA VAL A 480 21.90 -29.73 -1.17
C VAL A 480 21.71 -29.81 -2.69
N PRO A 481 21.10 -30.91 -3.19
CA PRO A 481 20.81 -31.03 -4.62
C PRO A 481 19.85 -29.92 -5.07
N GLU A 482 19.99 -29.51 -6.33
CA GLU A 482 19.19 -28.44 -6.97
C GLU A 482 17.68 -28.68 -6.90
#